data_AF-A0A6S6PAN0-F1
#
_entry.id   AF-A0A6S6PAN0-F1
#
_cell.length_a   1.000
_cell.length_b   1.000
_cell.length_c   1.000
_cell.angle_alpha   90.00
_cell.angle_beta   90.00
_cell.angle_gamma   90.00
#
_symmetry.space_group_name_H-M   'P 1'
#
loop_
_entity.id
_entity.type
_entity.pdbx_description
1 polymer ?
#
loop_
_entity_poly.entity_id
_entity_poly.type
_entity_poly.pdbx_seq_one_letter_code
_entity_poly.pdbx_strand_id
1 'polypeptide(L)'
;MTSVRALARLERLEFADLLDGLSSAQWATPSLCDGWTVREVAAHTVAYLAQGRIGLAVGMIRHRCDVDRLNADGVRRHAALDHTELARRMRCDTEPAGAGGTRAACGWWRPIWTGRQAAAPTWPAAGKRWR
;
A
#
# COMPACT_ATOMS: atom_id res chain seq x y z
N MET A 1 -12.06 -2.94 27.87
CA MET A 1 -10.69 -3.10 27.31
C MET A 1 -10.76 -2.99 25.80
N THR A 2 -10.02 -2.09 25.17
CA THR A 2 -9.99 -1.94 23.70
C THR A 2 -9.13 -3.05 23.09
N SER A 3 -9.64 -3.75 22.07
CA SER A 3 -8.89 -4.82 21.41
C SER A 3 -7.83 -4.27 20.43
N VAL A 4 -6.82 -5.08 20.11
CA VAL A 4 -5.80 -4.71 19.09
C VAL A 4 -6.44 -4.40 17.74
N ARG A 5 -7.50 -5.12 17.36
CA ARG A 5 -8.26 -4.86 16.13
C ARG A 5 -8.96 -3.50 16.16
N ALA A 6 -9.53 -3.13 17.31
CA ALA A 6 -10.17 -1.84 17.49
C ALA A 6 -9.15 -0.69 17.41
N LEU A 7 -7.95 -0.85 17.99
CA LEU A 7 -6.86 0.12 17.85
C LEU A 7 -6.40 0.27 16.40
N ALA A 8 -6.14 -0.85 15.70
CA ALA A 8 -5.73 -0.81 14.29
C ALA A 8 -6.77 -0.14 13.37
N ARG A 9 -8.06 -0.31 13.68
CA ARG A 9 -9.14 0.39 12.98
C ARG A 9 -9.11 1.89 13.21
N LEU A 10 -8.85 2.33 14.45
CA LEU A 10 -8.76 3.75 14.78
C LEU A 10 -7.56 4.41 14.08
N GLU A 11 -6.37 3.81 14.18
CA GLU A 11 -5.16 4.29 13.50
C GLU A 11 -5.37 4.44 11.99
N ARG A 12 -6.07 3.48 11.37
CA ARG A 12 -6.36 3.54 9.93
C ARG A 12 -7.32 4.68 9.57
N LEU A 13 -8.30 4.99 10.42
CA LEU A 13 -9.21 6.11 10.21
C LEU A 13 -8.49 7.44 10.41
N GLU A 14 -7.70 7.57 11.47
CA GLU A 14 -6.89 8.77 11.74
C GLU A 14 -5.89 9.04 10.62
N PHE A 15 -5.24 7.99 10.11
CA PHE A 15 -4.36 8.13 8.96
C PHE A 15 -5.12 8.57 7.70
N ALA A 16 -6.35 8.10 7.49
CA ALA A 16 -7.16 8.56 6.38
C ALA A 16 -7.57 10.04 6.51
N ASP A 17 -7.92 10.48 7.72
CA ASP A 17 -8.22 11.88 8.01
C ASP A 17 -7.01 12.79 7.78
N LEU A 18 -5.81 12.33 8.17
CA LEU A 18 -4.56 13.02 7.84
C LEU A 18 -4.39 13.16 6.32
N LEU A 19 -4.54 12.07 5.56
CA LEU A 19 -4.35 12.08 4.11
C LEU A 19 -5.33 13.02 3.39
N ASP A 20 -6.58 13.09 3.83
CA ASP A 20 -7.59 13.99 3.26
C ASP A 20 -7.32 15.48 3.58
N GLY A 21 -6.58 15.76 4.66
CA GLY A 21 -6.17 17.12 5.03
C GLY A 21 -4.97 17.67 4.24
N LEU A 22 -4.28 16.83 3.45
CA LEU A 22 -3.08 17.25 2.72
C LEU A 22 -3.42 17.92 1.38
N SER A 23 -2.78 19.06 1.12
CA SER A 23 -2.80 19.71 -0.19
C SER A 23 -2.03 18.89 -1.24
N SER A 24 -2.36 19.08 -2.53
CA SER A 24 -1.67 18.40 -3.63
C SER A 24 -0.14 18.60 -3.62
N ALA A 25 0.33 19.76 -3.16
CA ALA A 25 1.76 20.05 -3.01
C ALA A 25 2.40 19.21 -1.90
N GLN A 26 1.74 19.09 -0.73
CA GLN A 26 2.24 18.28 0.38
C GLN A 26 2.33 16.80 0.03
N TRP A 27 1.40 16.31 -0.79
CA TRP A 27 1.45 14.94 -1.30
C TRP A 27 2.68 14.64 -2.18
N ALA A 28 3.24 15.66 -2.84
CA ALA A 28 4.44 15.56 -3.66
C ALA A 28 5.74 15.79 -2.87
N THR A 29 5.64 16.17 -1.58
CA THR A 29 6.81 16.40 -0.72
C THR A 29 7.55 15.07 -0.46
N PRO A 30 8.90 15.07 -0.49
CA PRO A 30 9.70 13.93 -0.06
C PRO A 30 9.38 13.52 1.39
N SER A 31 9.28 12.21 1.61
CA SER A 31 9.09 11.61 2.92
C SER A 31 10.43 11.23 3.58
N LEU A 32 10.38 10.69 4.79
CA LEU A 32 11.53 10.09 5.46
C LEU A 32 11.94 8.74 4.85
N CYS A 33 11.07 8.13 4.03
CA CYS A 33 11.42 6.97 3.24
C CYS A 33 12.18 7.45 2.00
N ASP A 34 13.49 7.17 1.95
CA ASP A 34 14.37 7.64 0.88
C ASP A 34 13.83 7.31 -0.52
N GLY A 35 13.67 8.36 -1.32
CA GLY A 35 13.17 8.26 -2.69
C GLY A 35 11.65 8.12 -2.80
N TRP A 36 10.89 8.23 -1.70
CA TRP A 36 9.43 8.24 -1.70
C TRP A 36 8.89 9.60 -1.24
N THR A 37 7.90 10.08 -1.96
CA THR A 37 7.00 11.16 -1.58
C THR A 37 5.92 10.64 -0.62
N VAL A 38 5.17 11.55 0.00
CA VAL A 38 3.99 11.19 0.82
C VAL A 38 3.01 10.31 0.04
N ARG A 39 2.82 10.58 -1.26
CA ARG A 39 2.01 9.75 -2.18
C ARG A 39 2.49 8.31 -2.24
N GLU A 40 3.79 8.07 -2.29
CA GLU A 40 4.35 6.72 -2.40
C GLU A 40 4.25 5.96 -1.08
N VAL A 41 4.37 6.64 0.06
CA VAL A 41 4.11 6.06 1.39
C VAL A 41 2.64 5.65 1.53
N ALA A 42 1.70 6.52 1.14
CA ALA A 42 0.26 6.19 1.14
C ALA A 42 -0.07 5.05 0.17
N ALA A 43 0.53 5.03 -1.01
CA ALA A 43 0.36 3.95 -1.98
C ALA A 43 0.90 2.60 -1.46
N HIS A 44 2.04 2.62 -0.77
CA HIS A 44 2.62 1.44 -0.13
C HIS A 44 1.68 0.86 0.93
N THR A 45 1.17 1.70 1.82
CA THR A 45 0.25 1.26 2.89
C THR A 45 -1.06 0.70 2.31
N VAL A 46 -1.65 1.35 1.29
CA VAL A 46 -2.82 0.81 0.57
C VAL A 46 -2.53 -0.53 -0.10
N ALA A 47 -1.33 -0.70 -0.67
CA ALA A 47 -0.96 -1.96 -1.33
C ALA A 47 -1.01 -3.15 -0.38
N TYR A 48 -0.67 -2.97 0.90
CA TYR A 48 -0.75 -4.02 1.92
C TYR A 48 -2.16 -4.26 2.45
N LEU A 49 -3.00 -3.23 2.55
CA LEU A 49 -4.41 -3.38 2.91
C LEU A 49 -5.17 -4.26 1.92
N ALA A 50 -4.82 -4.18 0.64
CA ALA A 50 -5.37 -5.03 -0.41
C ALA A 50 -4.81 -6.46 -0.42
N GLN A 51 -3.76 -6.74 0.36
CA GLN A 51 -2.94 -7.93 0.21
C GLN A 51 -3.25 -8.97 1.29
N GLY A 52 -3.99 -10.02 0.89
CA GLY A 52 -4.18 -11.21 1.73
C GLY A 52 -2.92 -12.05 1.88
N ARG A 53 -2.91 -12.96 2.86
CA ARG A 53 -1.79 -13.89 3.18
C ARG A 53 -1.19 -14.59 1.97
N ILE A 54 -2.05 -15.15 1.11
CA ILE A 54 -1.62 -15.87 -0.10
C ILE A 54 -0.96 -14.90 -1.09
N GLY A 55 -1.56 -13.72 -1.30
CA GLY A 55 -1.01 -12.71 -2.19
C GLY A 55 0.38 -12.24 -1.76
N LEU A 56 0.56 -12.03 -0.44
CA LEU A 56 1.86 -11.72 0.15
C LEU A 56 2.87 -12.84 -0.07
N ALA A 57 2.51 -14.10 0.23
CA ALA A 57 3.42 -15.23 0.07
C ALA A 57 3.87 -15.42 -1.39
N VAL A 58 2.95 -15.33 -2.35
CA VAL A 58 3.29 -15.40 -3.77
C VAL A 58 4.14 -14.20 -4.21
N GLY A 59 3.83 -13.00 -3.72
CA GLY A 59 4.65 -11.81 -3.94
C GLY A 59 6.09 -12.01 -3.44
N MET A 60 6.25 -12.50 -2.21
CA MET A 60 7.56 -12.82 -1.64
C MET A 60 8.32 -13.83 -2.49
N ILE A 61 7.69 -14.94 -2.91
CA ILE A 61 8.32 -15.93 -3.78
C ILE A 61 8.74 -15.31 -5.12
N ARG A 62 7.84 -14.55 -5.76
CA ARG A 62 8.09 -13.88 -7.05
C ARG A 62 9.28 -12.93 -6.98
N HIS A 63 9.43 -12.24 -5.85
CA HIS A 63 10.53 -11.31 -5.61
C HIS A 63 11.73 -11.96 -4.93
N ARG A 64 11.78 -13.29 -4.80
CA ARG A 64 12.87 -14.04 -4.15
C ARG A 64 13.18 -13.53 -2.73
N CYS A 65 12.13 -13.24 -1.99
CA CYS A 65 12.15 -12.66 -0.64
C CYS A 65 12.82 -11.27 -0.54
N ASP A 66 13.02 -10.58 -1.66
CA ASP A 66 13.42 -9.17 -1.68
C ASP A 66 12.19 -8.28 -1.42
N VAL A 67 12.08 -7.80 -0.18
CA VAL A 67 10.98 -6.97 0.30
C VAL A 67 10.99 -5.59 -0.35
N ASP A 68 12.16 -5.04 -0.68
CA ASP A 68 12.27 -3.75 -1.35
C ASP A 68 11.64 -3.82 -2.75
N ARG A 69 11.91 -4.91 -3.48
CA ARG A 69 11.28 -5.16 -4.78
C ARG A 69 9.78 -5.37 -4.69
N LEU A 70 9.32 -6.11 -3.67
CA LEU A 70 7.89 -6.30 -3.40
C LEU A 70 7.20 -4.95 -3.13
N ASN A 71 7.81 -4.12 -2.27
CA ASN A 71 7.28 -2.82 -1.89
C ASN A 71 7.24 -1.87 -3.08
N ALA A 72 8.32 -1.79 -3.85
CA ALA A 72 8.38 -0.97 -5.07
C ALA A 72 7.31 -1.40 -6.08
N ASP A 73 7.04 -2.69 -6.20
CA ASP A 73 5.98 -3.23 -7.06
C ASP A 73 4.58 -2.90 -6.56
N GLY A 74 4.37 -2.93 -5.24
CA GLY A 74 3.14 -2.45 -4.60
C GLY A 74 2.88 -0.97 -4.87
N VAL A 75 3.90 -0.12 -4.67
CA VAL A 75 3.84 1.33 -4.92
C VAL A 75 3.53 1.61 -6.38
N ARG A 76 4.23 0.99 -7.34
CA ARG A 76 3.98 1.20 -8.78
C ARG A 76 2.52 0.94 -9.19
N ARG A 77 1.86 -0.03 -8.57
CA ARG A 77 0.46 -0.36 -8.86
C ARG A 77 -0.54 0.66 -8.31
N HIS A 78 -0.17 1.43 -7.29
CA HIS A 78 -1.11 2.26 -6.53
C HIS A 78 -0.77 3.76 -6.55
N ALA A 79 0.48 4.16 -6.82
CA ALA A 79 0.90 5.56 -6.80
C ALA A 79 0.22 6.40 -7.90
N ALA A 80 -0.24 5.76 -8.99
CA ALA A 80 -1.00 6.41 -10.06
C ALA A 80 -2.46 6.69 -9.69
N LEU A 81 -2.97 6.19 -8.56
CA LEU A 81 -4.30 6.52 -8.07
C LEU A 81 -4.37 7.98 -7.63
N ASP A 82 -5.54 8.59 -7.72
CA ASP A 82 -5.75 9.93 -7.19
C ASP A 82 -5.59 9.96 -5.65
N HIS A 83 -5.21 11.12 -5.10
CA HIS A 83 -5.05 11.32 -3.66
C HIS A 83 -6.31 10.95 -2.88
N THR A 84 -7.46 11.39 -3.38
CA THR A 84 -8.76 11.11 -2.77
C THR A 84 -9.08 9.62 -2.79
N GLU A 85 -8.63 8.90 -3.83
CA GLU A 85 -8.83 7.46 -3.94
C GLU A 85 -7.93 6.67 -2.98
N LEU A 86 -6.69 7.13 -2.75
CA LEU A 86 -5.81 6.54 -1.74
C LEU A 86 -6.38 6.73 -0.32
N ALA A 87 -6.84 7.94 0.02
CA ALA A 87 -7.47 8.22 1.31
C ALA A 87 -8.80 7.46 1.47
N ARG A 88 -9.64 7.41 0.42
CA ARG A 88 -10.88 6.62 0.41
C ARG A 88 -10.59 5.14 0.67
N ARG A 89 -9.54 4.57 0.10
CA ARG A 89 -9.13 3.18 0.36
C ARG A 89 -8.65 2.94 1.79
N MET A 90 -8.09 3.95 2.45
CA MET A 90 -7.81 3.87 3.88
C MET A 90 -9.10 3.82 4.71
N ARG A 91 -10.11 4.62 4.38
CA ARG A 91 -11.42 4.62 5.07
C ARG A 91 -12.28 3.38 4.78
N CYS A 92 -12.10 2.78 3.61
CA CYS A 92 -12.91 1.68 3.13
C CYS A 92 -12.54 0.35 3.81
N ASP A 93 -13.51 -0.31 4.43
CA ASP A 93 -13.34 -1.63 5.03
C ASP A 93 -12.23 -1.67 6.09
N THR A 94 -12.44 -0.90 7.16
CA THR A 94 -11.48 -0.74 8.28
C THR A 94 -11.40 -1.93 9.22
N GLU A 95 -12.14 -3.00 8.92
CA GLU A 95 -11.94 -4.25 9.61
C GLU A 95 -10.57 -4.81 9.20
N PRO A 96 -9.66 -5.11 10.14
CA PRO A 96 -8.32 -5.57 9.80
C PRO A 96 -8.37 -6.86 8.98
N ALA A 97 -8.22 -6.70 7.66
CA ALA A 97 -8.15 -7.73 6.63
C ALA A 97 -6.75 -7.71 6.00
N GLY A 98 -6.20 -8.87 5.60
CA GLY A 98 -4.88 -8.95 4.99
C GLY A 98 -4.04 -10.14 5.47
N ALA A 99 -2.71 -9.98 5.58
CA ALA A 99 -1.83 -11.03 6.09
C ALA A 99 -2.20 -11.54 7.51
N GLY A 100 -3.04 -10.81 8.26
CA GLY A 100 -3.55 -11.20 9.58
C GLY A 100 -5.03 -11.61 9.68
N GLY A 101 -5.83 -11.60 8.59
CA GLY A 101 -7.30 -11.82 8.68
C GLY A 101 -8.02 -11.81 7.32
N THR A 102 -9.27 -12.29 7.28
CA THR A 102 -10.08 -12.58 6.07
C THR A 102 -10.21 -11.43 5.06
N ARG A 103 -10.52 -11.76 3.79
CA ARG A 103 -10.56 -10.85 2.61
C ARG A 103 -11.28 -9.51 2.88
N ALA A 104 -10.70 -8.45 2.34
CA ALA A 104 -11.34 -7.14 2.27
C ALA A 104 -12.59 -7.18 1.36
N ALA A 105 -13.69 -6.59 1.82
CA ALA A 105 -15.01 -6.55 1.19
C ALA A 105 -15.28 -5.29 0.36
N CYS A 106 -14.41 -4.27 0.40
CA CYS A 106 -14.57 -3.16 -0.53
C CYS A 106 -14.25 -3.64 -1.95
N GLY A 107 -15.31 -3.74 -2.77
CA GLY A 107 -15.36 -4.36 -4.11
C GLY A 107 -14.46 -3.79 -5.20
N TRP A 108 -13.36 -3.12 -4.84
CA TRP A 108 -12.28 -2.74 -5.74
C TRP A 108 -11.18 -3.80 -5.84
N TRP A 109 -11.11 -4.76 -4.92
CA TRP A 109 -10.14 -5.85 -5.03
C TRP A 109 -10.57 -6.83 -6.14
N ARG A 110 -9.90 -6.77 -7.28
CA ARG A 110 -9.91 -7.84 -8.29
C ARG A 110 -8.57 -8.58 -8.20
N PRO A 111 -8.54 -9.93 -8.15
CA PRO A 111 -7.30 -10.66 -8.30
C PRO A 111 -6.77 -10.45 -9.73
N ILE A 112 -5.87 -9.49 -9.91
CA ILE A 112 -5.18 -9.20 -11.19
C ILE A 112 -4.10 -10.24 -11.54
N TRP A 113 -4.23 -11.47 -11.03
CA TRP A 113 -3.36 -12.60 -11.36
C TRP A 113 -3.61 -13.18 -12.77
N THR A 114 -4.49 -12.58 -13.58
CA THR A 114 -4.64 -12.89 -15.00
C THR A 114 -3.77 -11.95 -15.84
N GLY A 115 -2.62 -12.48 -16.25
CA GLY A 115 -1.51 -11.81 -16.92
C GLY A 115 -1.79 -10.63 -17.85
N ARG A 116 -1.06 -9.52 -17.59
CA ARG A 116 -0.25 -8.81 -18.60
C ARG A 116 0.80 -7.99 -17.87
N GLN A 117 2.07 -8.39 -17.99
CA GLN A 117 3.18 -7.58 -17.52
C GLN A 117 3.33 -6.42 -18.51
N ALA A 118 3.06 -5.19 -18.08
CA ALA A 118 3.61 -4.03 -18.78
C ALA A 118 5.13 -4.11 -18.60
N ALA A 119 5.88 -3.92 -19.69
CA ALA A 119 7.34 -4.02 -19.69
C ALA A 119 7.94 -3.16 -18.57
N ALA A 120 8.76 -3.78 -17.73
CA ALA A 120 9.42 -3.10 -16.62
C ALA A 120 10.51 -2.16 -17.19
N PRO A 121 10.52 -0.86 -16.82
CA PRO A 121 11.69 -0.05 -17.07
C PRO A 121 12.87 -0.62 -16.29
N THR A 122 14.05 -0.66 -16.93
CA THR A 122 15.32 -1.04 -16.30
C THR A 122 15.72 0.07 -15.33
N TRP A 123 15.46 -0.12 -14.05
CA TRP A 123 15.96 0.74 -13.00
C TRP A 123 17.38 0.31 -12.60
N PRO A 124 18.32 1.26 -12.37
CA PRO A 124 19.58 0.92 -11.74
C PRO A 124 19.29 0.38 -10.33
N ALA A 125 20.01 -0.67 -9.95
CA ALA A 125 19.98 -1.23 -8.61
C ALA A 125 20.52 -0.20 -7.60
N ALA A 126 19.66 0.71 -7.15
CA ALA A 126 19.97 1.64 -6.08
C ALA A 126 19.06 1.30 -4.91
N GLY A 127 19.66 0.81 -3.82
CA GLY A 127 18.99 0.42 -2.59
C GLY A 127 18.01 1.48 -2.11
N LYS A 128 16.77 1.06 -1.88
CA LYS A 128 15.73 1.85 -1.25
C LYS A 128 15.54 1.22 0.12
N ARG A 129 16.47 1.55 1.02
CA ARG A 129 16.63 0.85 2.28
C ARG A 129 15.65 1.44 3.28
N TRP A 130 14.76 0.61 3.81
CA TRP A 130 14.03 0.91 5.04
C TRP A 130 15.06 1.03 6.16
N ARG A 131 15.19 2.21 6.78
CA ARG A 131 15.86 2.33 8.08
C ARG A 131 14.85 2.11 9.18
#